data_AF-A0A0D8HKA8-F1
#
_entry.id   AF-A0A0D8HKA8-F1
#
_cell.length_a   1.000
_cell.length_b   1.000
_cell.length_c   1.000
_cell.angle_alpha   90.00
_cell.angle_beta   90.00
_cell.angle_gamma   90.00
#
_symmetry.space_group_name_H-M   'P 1'
#
loop_
_entity.id
_entity.type
_entity.pdbx_description
1 polymer ?
#
loop_
_entity_poly.entity_id
_entity_poly.type
_entity_poly.pdbx_seq_one_letter_code
_entity_poly.pdbx_strand_id
1 'polypeptide(L)'
;MQAVVLVGGMGTRLRPLTHEIPKQMLKVAGITMLERVVTRLGQIGVDRVVLSLGYKPDVFIKAFPSGKVGGVPICYAVEETPLDTAGAIKFAAEYAGIDSTFLVVNGDVLCDFDLETLVSAHLNNRGLATIALVPVEDPSAFGVVPTDSAGRVLAFIEKPARELAPSNFINAGIYVLEPQALSSVESGERVSIERMVFPQLVSDGHLFAEPFEGYWVDAGTVSNFYSTSMHFRRILVGASGGSISSKESLLVGKLPKGYTVSEDSLIARNARIAESAVILRSIIGDGVVIEAGAVIEDSIVMDRAIVASYSRITDSIIGDEVEVPPETIVEELSVLALGCDIGAGERLSGQKIPS
;
A
#
# COMPACT_ATOMS: atom_id res chain seq x y z
N MET A 1 13.50 -17.13 7.54
CA MET A 1 12.07 -17.13 7.96
C MET A 1 11.18 -16.88 6.73
N GLN A 2 9.93 -17.36 6.71
CA GLN A 2 8.98 -17.13 5.61
C GLN A 2 7.92 -16.09 5.99
N ALA A 3 7.28 -15.48 4.99
CA ALA A 3 6.16 -14.56 5.21
C ALA A 3 5.00 -14.81 4.23
N VAL A 4 3.78 -14.61 4.70
CA VAL A 4 2.56 -14.52 3.87
C VAL A 4 2.19 -13.04 3.72
N VAL A 5 2.01 -12.56 2.50
CA VAL A 5 1.54 -11.20 2.22
C VAL A 5 0.16 -11.26 1.60
N LEU A 6 -0.81 -10.62 2.26
CA LEU A 6 -2.20 -10.60 1.84
C LEU A 6 -2.41 -9.59 0.72
N VAL A 7 -2.71 -10.09 -0.49
CA VAL A 7 -2.85 -9.28 -1.70
C VAL A 7 -4.17 -9.50 -2.45
N GLY A 8 -5.12 -10.26 -1.88
CA GLY A 8 -6.37 -10.65 -2.56
C GLY A 8 -7.53 -9.64 -2.56
N GLY A 9 -7.41 -8.52 -1.84
CA GLY A 9 -8.51 -7.55 -1.73
C GLY A 9 -8.80 -6.77 -3.02
N MET A 10 -10.08 -6.65 -3.40
CA MET A 10 -10.54 -5.94 -4.60
C MET A 10 -10.24 -4.42 -4.65
N GLY A 11 -9.77 -3.82 -3.56
CA GLY A 11 -9.37 -2.41 -3.54
C GLY A 11 -10.51 -1.42 -3.84
N THR A 12 -11.75 -1.74 -3.50
CA THR A 12 -12.94 -0.95 -3.91
C THR A 12 -12.91 0.52 -3.45
N ARG A 13 -12.31 0.82 -2.29
CA ARG A 13 -12.16 2.17 -1.74
C ARG A 13 -11.20 3.07 -2.54
N LEU A 14 -10.35 2.45 -3.39
CA LEU A 14 -9.40 3.12 -4.29
C LEU A 14 -9.94 3.23 -5.72
N ARG A 15 -11.16 2.75 -5.98
CA ARG A 15 -11.78 2.96 -7.28
C ARG A 15 -11.91 4.46 -7.58
N PRO A 16 -11.70 4.86 -8.85
CA PRO A 16 -11.59 3.99 -10.03
C PRO A 16 -10.18 3.45 -10.36
N LEU A 17 -9.13 3.81 -9.60
CA LEU A 17 -7.74 3.41 -9.90
C LEU A 17 -7.52 1.89 -9.88
N THR A 18 -8.37 1.14 -9.18
CA THR A 18 -8.26 -0.31 -9.00
C THR A 18 -9.21 -1.13 -9.87
N HIS A 19 -9.87 -0.51 -10.87
CA HIS A 19 -10.69 -1.28 -11.83
C HIS A 19 -9.84 -2.25 -12.64
N GLU A 20 -8.68 -1.81 -13.12
CA GLU A 20 -7.83 -2.61 -13.98
C GLU A 20 -6.67 -3.31 -13.26
N ILE A 21 -6.20 -2.74 -12.15
CA ILE A 21 -5.03 -3.22 -11.42
C ILE A 21 -5.33 -3.50 -9.94
N PRO A 22 -4.74 -4.56 -9.35
CA PRO A 22 -4.80 -4.78 -7.91
C PRO A 22 -4.22 -3.61 -7.13
N LYS A 23 -4.79 -3.29 -5.96
CA LYS A 23 -4.37 -2.13 -5.16
C LYS A 23 -2.88 -2.15 -4.81
N GLN A 24 -2.30 -3.33 -4.57
CA GLN A 24 -0.90 -3.46 -4.16
C GLN A 24 0.08 -3.19 -5.31
N MET A 25 -0.42 -3.19 -6.55
CA MET A 25 0.36 -2.83 -7.74
C MET A 25 0.31 -1.33 -8.02
N LEU A 26 -0.48 -0.54 -7.28
CA LEU A 26 -0.42 0.92 -7.36
C LEU A 26 0.94 1.41 -6.86
N LYS A 27 1.51 2.38 -7.59
CA LYS A 27 2.81 2.96 -7.29
C LYS A 27 2.69 4.10 -6.30
N VAL A 28 3.38 3.96 -5.17
CA VAL A 28 3.61 5.03 -4.22
C VAL A 28 4.98 5.63 -4.55
N ALA A 29 4.98 6.84 -5.12
CA ALA A 29 6.20 7.53 -5.57
C ALA A 29 7.11 6.64 -6.45
N GLY A 30 6.52 6.01 -7.47
CA GLY A 30 7.21 5.23 -8.51
C GLY A 30 7.50 3.76 -8.19
N ILE A 31 7.30 3.31 -6.95
CA ILE A 31 7.49 1.90 -6.53
C ILE A 31 6.15 1.34 -6.08
N THR A 32 5.80 0.11 -6.46
CA THR A 32 4.52 -0.49 -6.05
C THR A 32 4.45 -0.70 -4.54
N MET A 33 3.25 -0.66 -3.95
CA MET A 33 3.08 -0.98 -2.53
C MET A 33 3.65 -2.36 -2.21
N LEU A 34 3.40 -3.35 -3.08
CA LEU A 34 3.93 -4.69 -2.92
C LEU A 34 5.46 -4.72 -2.88
N GLU A 35 6.13 -4.05 -3.82
CA GLU A 35 7.61 -3.99 -3.83
C GLU A 35 8.15 -3.37 -2.54
N ARG A 36 7.50 -2.31 -2.02
CA ARG A 36 7.90 -1.69 -0.75
C ARG A 36 7.79 -2.67 0.41
N VAL A 37 6.66 -3.38 0.51
CA VAL A 37 6.41 -4.37 1.57
C VAL A 37 7.43 -5.51 1.47
N VAL A 38 7.61 -6.11 0.30
CA VAL A 38 8.50 -7.27 0.13
C VAL A 38 9.97 -6.90 0.30
N THR A 39 10.39 -5.73 -0.19
CA THR A 39 11.77 -5.25 0.01
C THR A 39 12.08 -5.07 1.50
N ARG A 40 11.13 -4.52 2.27
CA ARG A 40 11.26 -4.38 3.72
C ARG A 40 11.36 -5.74 4.41
N LEU A 41 10.54 -6.71 4.01
CA LEU A 41 10.63 -8.08 4.53
C LEU A 41 12.00 -8.71 4.23
N GLY A 42 12.54 -8.48 3.03
CA GLY A 42 13.89 -8.95 2.68
C GLY A 42 14.99 -8.35 3.55
N GLN A 43 14.86 -7.08 3.97
CA GLN A 43 15.84 -6.40 4.82
C GLN A 43 15.97 -7.03 6.21
N ILE A 44 14.92 -7.67 6.74
CA ILE A 44 14.92 -8.35 8.03
C ILE A 44 15.13 -9.87 7.92
N GLY A 45 15.62 -10.35 6.77
CA GLY A 45 15.97 -11.77 6.57
C GLY A 45 14.79 -12.71 6.25
N VAL A 46 13.70 -12.19 5.66
CA VAL A 46 12.69 -13.08 5.05
C VAL A 46 13.24 -13.68 3.77
N ASP A 47 13.31 -15.01 3.72
CA ASP A 47 13.93 -15.78 2.63
C ASP A 47 12.96 -16.05 1.47
N ARG A 48 11.66 -16.06 1.76
CA ARG A 48 10.60 -16.33 0.79
C ARG A 48 9.29 -15.67 1.24
N VAL A 49 8.61 -15.05 0.29
CA VAL A 49 7.28 -14.47 0.48
C VAL A 49 6.23 -15.26 -0.30
N VAL A 50 5.10 -15.55 0.35
CA VAL A 50 3.93 -16.16 -0.27
C VAL A 50 2.86 -15.09 -0.45
N LEU A 51 2.51 -14.79 -1.69
CA LEU A 51 1.46 -13.83 -2.03
C LEU A 51 0.11 -14.56 -2.03
N SER A 52 -0.75 -14.20 -1.08
CA SER A 52 -2.14 -14.71 -1.03
C SER A 52 -3.02 -13.88 -1.95
N LEU A 53 -3.41 -14.48 -3.07
CA LEU A 53 -4.05 -13.83 -4.21
C LEU A 53 -5.47 -14.34 -4.41
N GLY A 54 -6.43 -13.43 -4.60
CA GLY A 54 -7.78 -13.77 -5.05
C GLY A 54 -8.30 -12.92 -6.20
N TYR A 55 -7.63 -11.79 -6.51
CA TYR A 55 -8.07 -10.82 -7.53
C TYR A 55 -6.98 -10.54 -8.55
N LYS A 56 -7.31 -10.73 -9.85
CA LYS A 56 -6.42 -10.48 -11.01
C LYS A 56 -4.97 -10.99 -10.82
N PRO A 57 -4.76 -12.30 -10.53
CA PRO A 57 -3.42 -12.85 -10.28
C PRO A 57 -2.44 -12.67 -11.45
N ASP A 58 -2.94 -12.65 -12.69
CA ASP A 58 -2.14 -12.48 -13.90
C ASP A 58 -1.32 -11.18 -13.90
N VAL A 59 -1.81 -10.11 -13.25
CA VAL A 59 -1.10 -8.83 -13.16
C VAL A 59 0.19 -9.00 -12.35
N PHE A 60 0.15 -9.74 -11.24
CA PHE A 60 1.33 -10.01 -10.41
C PHE A 60 2.32 -10.94 -11.10
N ILE A 61 1.83 -11.98 -11.79
CA ILE A 61 2.67 -12.94 -12.52
C ILE A 61 3.40 -12.23 -13.67
N LYS A 62 2.68 -11.38 -14.41
CA LYS A 62 3.26 -10.58 -15.51
C LYS A 62 4.27 -9.56 -15.01
N ALA A 63 4.03 -8.95 -13.84
CA ALA A 63 4.93 -7.95 -13.27
C ALA A 63 6.24 -8.55 -12.74
N PHE A 64 6.21 -9.78 -12.23
CA PHE A 64 7.38 -10.42 -11.61
C PHE A 64 7.71 -11.79 -12.22
N PRO A 65 8.05 -11.86 -13.53
CA PRO A 65 8.27 -13.12 -14.24
C PRO A 65 9.49 -13.91 -13.75
N SER A 66 10.41 -13.26 -13.04
CA SER A 66 11.57 -13.90 -12.41
C SER A 66 11.21 -14.68 -11.14
N GLY A 67 9.97 -14.56 -10.65
CA GLY A 67 9.56 -15.09 -9.35
C GLY A 67 10.23 -14.40 -8.18
N LYS A 68 10.64 -13.14 -8.33
CA LYS A 68 11.25 -12.32 -7.27
C LYS A 68 10.69 -10.90 -7.25
N VAL A 69 10.56 -10.34 -6.05
CA VAL A 69 10.18 -8.94 -5.80
C VAL A 69 11.22 -8.36 -4.84
N GLY A 70 11.83 -7.21 -5.17
CA GLY A 70 12.86 -6.62 -4.29
C GLY A 70 14.05 -7.56 -4.00
N GLY A 71 14.32 -8.53 -4.88
CA GLY A 71 15.34 -9.57 -4.67
C GLY A 71 14.86 -10.80 -3.88
N VAL A 72 13.71 -10.75 -3.23
CA VAL A 72 13.14 -11.84 -2.42
C VAL A 72 12.35 -12.80 -3.31
N PRO A 73 12.59 -14.12 -3.25
CA PRO A 73 11.76 -15.14 -3.89
C PRO A 73 10.30 -15.05 -3.47
N ILE A 74 9.40 -15.09 -4.46
CA ILE A 74 7.95 -15.08 -4.23
C ILE A 74 7.29 -16.37 -4.70
N CYS A 75 6.19 -16.72 -4.03
CA CYS A 75 5.29 -17.81 -4.38
C CYS A 75 3.87 -17.27 -4.52
N TYR A 76 3.12 -17.69 -5.53
CA TYR A 76 1.75 -17.26 -5.74
C TYR A 76 0.79 -18.33 -5.22
N ALA A 77 0.10 -18.03 -4.12
CA ALA A 77 -1.00 -18.85 -3.62
C ALA A 77 -2.32 -18.23 -4.11
N VAL A 78 -2.88 -18.78 -5.19
CA VAL A 78 -4.09 -18.25 -5.82
C VAL A 78 -5.31 -18.99 -5.29
N GLU A 79 -6.15 -18.27 -4.56
CA GLU A 79 -7.42 -18.72 -4.03
C GLU A 79 -8.45 -18.87 -5.16
N GLU A 80 -9.12 -20.01 -5.26
CA GLU A 80 -10.21 -20.21 -6.24
C GLU A 80 -11.46 -19.41 -5.89
N THR A 81 -11.75 -19.28 -4.59
CA THR A 81 -12.85 -18.49 -4.04
C THR A 81 -12.34 -17.66 -2.86
N PRO A 82 -12.90 -16.46 -2.58
CA PRO A 82 -12.41 -15.63 -1.49
C PRO A 82 -12.56 -16.30 -0.11
N LEU A 83 -11.44 -16.56 0.57
CA LEU A 83 -11.41 -17.27 1.87
C LEU A 83 -11.41 -16.35 3.10
N ASP A 84 -11.52 -15.04 2.90
CA ASP A 84 -11.35 -14.04 3.97
C ASP A 84 -9.96 -14.17 4.66
N THR A 85 -9.66 -13.35 5.66
CA THR A 85 -8.28 -13.17 6.14
C THR A 85 -7.63 -14.44 6.71
N ALA A 86 -8.24 -15.15 7.66
CA ALA A 86 -7.66 -16.36 8.25
C ALA A 86 -7.63 -17.53 7.26
N GLY A 87 -8.69 -17.71 6.47
CA GLY A 87 -8.75 -18.75 5.46
C GLY A 87 -7.67 -18.57 4.38
N ALA A 88 -7.46 -17.33 3.92
CA ALA A 88 -6.42 -16.99 2.96
C ALA A 88 -5.01 -17.23 3.53
N ILE A 89 -4.75 -16.82 4.78
CA ILE A 89 -3.47 -17.09 5.45
C ILE A 89 -3.22 -18.60 5.54
N LYS A 90 -4.22 -19.38 5.97
CA LYS A 90 -4.11 -20.83 6.09
C LYS A 90 -3.82 -21.49 4.76
N PHE A 91 -4.60 -21.15 3.73
CA PHE A 91 -4.40 -21.66 2.38
C PHE A 91 -2.99 -21.34 1.85
N ALA A 92 -2.53 -20.10 2.00
CA ALA A 92 -1.20 -19.69 1.55
C ALA A 92 -0.08 -20.43 2.31
N ALA A 93 -0.22 -20.60 3.62
CA ALA A 93 0.73 -21.34 4.45
C ALA A 93 0.80 -22.83 4.06
N GLU A 94 -0.35 -23.49 3.90
CA GLU A 94 -0.43 -24.90 3.47
C GLU A 94 0.13 -25.09 2.05
N TYR A 95 -0.26 -24.21 1.11
CA TYR A 95 0.20 -24.25 -0.28
C TYR A 95 1.73 -24.14 -0.39
N ALA A 96 2.34 -23.28 0.43
CA ALA A 96 3.79 -23.08 0.43
C ALA A 96 4.55 -24.07 1.33
N GLY A 97 3.86 -24.91 2.09
CA GLY A 97 4.46 -25.85 3.04
C GLY A 97 5.12 -25.18 4.23
N ILE A 98 4.50 -24.13 4.78
CA ILE A 98 5.00 -23.44 5.99
C ILE A 98 4.62 -24.28 7.23
N ASP A 99 5.63 -24.78 7.94
CA ASP A 99 5.49 -25.65 9.12
C ASP A 99 6.15 -25.09 10.39
N SER A 100 6.67 -23.86 10.33
CA SER A 100 7.31 -23.13 11.43
C SER A 100 6.75 -21.71 11.57
N THR A 101 7.15 -21.00 12.61
CA THR A 101 6.89 -19.56 12.81
C THR A 101 7.08 -18.76 11.51
N PHE A 102 6.11 -17.89 11.19
CA PHE A 102 6.11 -17.09 9.97
C PHE A 102 5.46 -15.72 10.18
N LEU A 103 5.82 -14.77 9.32
CA LEU A 103 5.21 -13.44 9.31
C LEU A 103 3.95 -13.43 8.45
N VAL A 104 3.00 -12.59 8.81
CA VAL A 104 1.85 -12.23 7.97
C VAL A 104 1.77 -10.72 7.87
N VAL A 105 1.63 -10.19 6.66
CA VAL A 105 1.57 -8.75 6.41
C VAL A 105 0.46 -8.40 5.43
N ASN A 106 -0.33 -7.37 5.73
CA ASN A 106 -1.24 -6.77 4.77
C ASN A 106 -0.44 -6.04 3.68
N GLY A 107 -0.66 -6.40 2.40
CA GLY A 107 0.13 -5.88 1.29
C GLY A 107 -0.05 -4.39 0.97
N ASP A 108 -0.97 -3.70 1.64
CA ASP A 108 -1.21 -2.25 1.55
C ASP A 108 -0.83 -1.47 2.81
N VAL A 109 -0.21 -2.14 3.80
CA VAL A 109 0.37 -1.47 4.96
C VAL A 109 1.80 -1.05 4.65
N LEU A 110 2.03 0.26 4.68
CA LEU A 110 3.38 0.83 4.62
C LEU A 110 3.74 1.37 5.99
N CYS A 111 4.85 0.90 6.56
CA CYS A 111 5.30 1.31 7.88
C CYS A 111 6.82 1.40 7.95
N ASP A 112 7.35 1.95 9.04
CA ASP A 112 8.77 2.02 9.39
C ASP A 112 9.19 1.16 10.60
N PHE A 113 8.30 0.29 11.08
CA PHE A 113 8.54 -0.56 12.27
C PHE A 113 9.76 -1.47 12.17
N ASP A 114 10.45 -1.62 13.29
CA ASP A 114 11.43 -2.69 13.45
C ASP A 114 10.73 -4.05 13.60
N LEU A 115 10.59 -4.75 12.48
CA LEU A 115 9.98 -6.07 12.43
C LEU A 115 10.84 -7.14 13.13
N GLU A 116 12.16 -6.92 13.31
CA GLU A 116 13.00 -7.83 14.09
C GLU A 116 12.62 -7.82 15.57
N THR A 117 12.26 -6.64 16.10
CA THR A 117 11.72 -6.50 17.46
C THR A 117 10.41 -7.25 17.63
N LEU A 118 9.48 -7.18 16.66
CA LEU A 118 8.23 -7.94 16.70
C LEU A 118 8.48 -9.46 16.76
N VAL A 119 9.39 -9.96 15.92
CA VAL A 119 9.76 -11.38 15.86
C VAL A 119 10.44 -11.81 17.15
N SER A 120 11.37 -11.01 17.66
CA SER A 120 12.07 -11.28 18.91
C SER A 120 11.11 -11.34 20.10
N ALA A 121 10.15 -10.41 20.16
CA ALA A 121 9.11 -10.41 21.18
C ALA A 121 8.25 -11.66 21.10
N HIS A 122 7.83 -12.07 19.89
CA HIS A 122 7.08 -13.31 19.70
C HIS A 122 7.84 -14.53 20.25
N LEU A 123 9.13 -14.67 19.90
CA LEU A 123 9.96 -15.79 20.33
C LEU A 123 10.21 -15.83 21.85
N ASN A 124 10.15 -14.66 22.51
CA ASN A 124 10.27 -14.57 23.97
C ASN A 124 8.95 -14.87 24.69
N ASN A 125 7.83 -14.79 23.99
CA ASN A 125 6.51 -15.07 24.51
C ASN A 125 6.14 -16.55 24.26
N ARG A 126 5.20 -17.11 25.03
CA ARG A 126 4.68 -18.48 24.82
C ARG A 126 3.39 -18.50 24.00
N GLY A 127 3.16 -17.45 23.22
CA GLY A 127 1.95 -17.27 22.42
C GLY A 127 2.00 -18.06 21.11
N LEU A 128 0.84 -18.20 20.48
CA LEU A 128 0.72 -18.70 19.10
C LEU A 128 0.67 -17.56 18.09
N ALA A 129 0.45 -16.33 18.55
CA ALA A 129 0.42 -15.16 17.69
C ALA A 129 0.90 -13.91 18.44
N THR A 130 1.60 -13.03 17.74
CA THR A 130 1.97 -11.69 18.20
C THR A 130 1.57 -10.66 17.14
N ILE A 131 0.81 -9.64 17.55
CA ILE A 131 0.29 -8.59 16.66
C ILE A 131 1.09 -7.29 16.87
N ALA A 132 1.50 -6.62 15.78
CA ALA A 132 2.00 -5.25 15.88
C ALA A 132 0.84 -4.26 16.10
N LEU A 133 1.01 -3.34 17.05
CA LEU A 133 0.03 -2.30 17.37
C LEU A 133 0.54 -0.92 17.01
N VAL A 134 -0.38 -0.05 16.59
CA VAL A 134 -0.11 1.39 16.47
C VAL A 134 -1.17 2.21 17.19
N PRO A 135 -0.78 3.32 17.83
CA PRO A 135 -1.73 4.26 18.37
C PRO A 135 -2.34 5.11 17.24
N VAL A 136 -3.66 5.28 17.25
CA VAL A 136 -4.37 6.19 16.34
C VAL A 136 -5.28 7.13 17.12
N GLU A 137 -5.58 8.30 16.56
CA GLU A 137 -6.52 9.23 17.18
C GLU A 137 -7.96 8.70 17.13
N ASP A 138 -8.36 8.08 16.02
CA ASP A 138 -9.67 7.47 15.84
C ASP A 138 -9.55 5.98 15.48
N PRO A 139 -9.88 5.06 16.40
CA PRO A 139 -9.78 3.64 16.15
C PRO A 139 -11.00 3.03 15.42
N SER A 140 -12.05 3.80 15.11
CA SER A 140 -13.36 3.25 14.71
C SER A 140 -13.33 2.44 13.41
N ALA A 141 -12.32 2.62 12.58
CA ALA A 141 -12.13 1.91 11.33
C ALA A 141 -11.34 0.59 11.47
N PHE A 142 -10.84 0.27 12.67
CA PHE A 142 -9.83 -0.77 12.90
C PHE A 142 -10.18 -1.71 14.06
N GLY A 143 -9.44 -2.81 14.17
CA GLY A 143 -9.49 -3.69 15.34
C GLY A 143 -8.72 -3.10 16.51
N VAL A 144 -9.37 -2.88 17.64
CA VAL A 144 -8.77 -2.36 18.88
C VAL A 144 -8.28 -3.49 19.76
N VAL A 145 -7.06 -3.35 20.28
CA VAL A 145 -6.34 -4.42 20.98
C VAL A 145 -5.80 -3.91 22.32
N PRO A 146 -6.61 -3.92 23.40
CA PRO A 146 -6.10 -3.68 24.75
C PRO A 146 -5.17 -4.82 25.21
N THR A 147 -4.08 -4.47 25.89
CA THR A 147 -3.10 -5.42 26.44
C THR A 147 -2.90 -5.20 27.94
N ASP A 148 -2.40 -6.22 28.64
CA ASP A 148 -1.82 -6.04 29.97
C ASP A 148 -0.37 -5.53 29.90
N SER A 149 0.27 -5.38 31.07
CA SER A 149 1.66 -4.89 31.17
C SER A 149 2.70 -5.86 30.62
N ALA A 150 2.34 -7.11 30.35
CA ALA A 150 3.22 -8.13 29.76
C ALA A 150 2.97 -8.31 28.25
N GLY A 151 2.14 -7.46 27.64
CA GLY A 151 1.81 -7.53 26.22
C GLY A 151 0.79 -8.62 25.86
N ARG A 152 0.18 -9.30 26.84
CA ARG A 152 -0.89 -10.26 26.55
C ARG A 152 -2.15 -9.50 26.17
N VAL A 153 -2.79 -9.91 25.08
CA VAL A 153 -4.03 -9.28 24.60
C VAL A 153 -5.19 -9.67 25.50
N LEU A 154 -5.96 -8.67 25.94
CA LEU A 154 -7.12 -8.82 26.83
C LEU A 154 -8.42 -9.02 26.05
N ALA A 155 -8.52 -8.38 24.88
CA ALA A 155 -9.65 -8.47 23.96
C ALA A 155 -9.20 -8.11 22.55
N PHE A 156 -9.90 -8.63 21.55
CA PHE A 156 -9.80 -8.13 20.17
C PHE A 156 -11.17 -7.62 19.76
N ILE A 157 -11.29 -6.31 19.51
CA ILE A 157 -12.58 -5.66 19.26
C ILE A 157 -12.55 -5.03 17.86
N GLU A 158 -13.22 -5.67 16.90
CA GLU A 158 -13.24 -5.22 15.51
C GLU A 158 -14.19 -4.02 15.32
N LYS A 159 -13.63 -2.87 14.94
CA LYS A 159 -14.37 -1.65 14.53
C LYS A 159 -15.41 -1.19 15.57
N PRO A 160 -15.02 -0.97 16.83
CA PRO A 160 -15.91 -0.39 17.83
C PRO A 160 -16.25 1.06 17.46
N ALA A 161 -17.37 1.57 17.95
CA ALA A 161 -17.57 3.01 17.99
C ALA A 161 -16.47 3.66 18.85
N ARG A 162 -15.96 4.84 18.45
CA ARG A 162 -14.89 5.58 19.14
C ARG A 162 -15.08 5.64 20.65
N GLU A 163 -16.29 6.00 21.09
CA GLU A 163 -16.66 6.15 22.51
C GLU A 163 -16.58 4.85 23.32
N LEU A 164 -16.62 3.69 22.64
CA LEU A 164 -16.59 2.36 23.24
C LEU A 164 -15.23 1.68 23.11
N ALA A 165 -14.25 2.32 22.47
CA ALA A 165 -12.92 1.78 22.30
C ALA A 165 -12.16 1.81 23.64
N PRO A 166 -11.72 0.65 24.19
CA PRO A 166 -11.01 0.62 25.47
C PRO A 166 -9.54 1.06 25.37
N SER A 167 -9.06 1.31 24.15
CA SER A 167 -7.68 1.69 23.83
C SER A 167 -7.65 2.39 22.47
N ASN A 168 -6.59 3.18 22.26
CA ASN A 168 -6.27 3.77 20.96
C ASN A 168 -5.28 2.90 20.15
N PHE A 169 -4.82 1.78 20.70
CA PHE A 169 -3.97 0.83 20.00
C PHE A 169 -4.79 -0.07 19.10
N ILE A 170 -4.48 -0.04 17.81
CA ILE A 170 -5.13 -0.83 16.79
C ILE A 170 -4.20 -1.90 16.21
N ASN A 171 -4.79 -2.95 15.66
CA ASN A 171 -4.13 -3.92 14.81
C ASN A 171 -3.49 -3.23 13.59
N ALA A 172 -2.16 -3.30 13.49
CA ALA A 172 -1.40 -2.64 12.42
C ALA A 172 -1.32 -3.44 11.11
N GLY A 173 -1.96 -4.62 11.02
CA GLY A 173 -1.93 -5.45 9.81
C GLY A 173 -0.65 -6.28 9.65
N ILE A 174 0.09 -6.52 10.74
CA ILE A 174 1.37 -7.23 10.76
C ILE A 174 1.36 -8.20 11.95
N TYR A 175 1.63 -9.48 11.68
CA TYR A 175 1.55 -10.56 12.65
C TYR A 175 2.77 -11.48 12.56
N VAL A 176 3.19 -12.04 13.69
CA VAL A 176 4.02 -13.25 13.74
C VAL A 176 3.10 -14.37 14.23
N LEU A 177 3.00 -15.46 13.46
CA LEU A 177 2.13 -16.57 13.75
C LEU A 177 2.92 -17.88 13.83
N GLU A 178 2.51 -18.73 14.76
CA GLU A 178 2.78 -20.16 14.73
C GLU A 178 1.70 -20.86 13.88
N PRO A 179 2.03 -21.92 13.09
CA PRO A 179 1.04 -22.66 12.30
C PRO A 179 -0.17 -23.14 13.13
N GLN A 180 0.05 -23.46 14.41
CA GLN A 180 -0.97 -23.91 15.36
C GLN A 180 -2.03 -22.84 15.65
N ALA A 181 -1.72 -21.55 15.43
CA ALA A 181 -2.69 -20.46 15.55
C ALA A 181 -3.89 -20.62 14.59
N LEU A 182 -3.70 -21.37 13.49
CA LEU A 182 -4.71 -21.59 12.45
C LEU A 182 -5.30 -23.01 12.50
N SER A 183 -5.08 -23.73 13.59
CA SER A 183 -5.53 -25.13 13.75
C SER A 183 -7.06 -25.28 13.74
N SER A 184 -7.79 -24.24 14.17
CA SER A 184 -9.26 -24.22 14.20
C SER A 184 -9.93 -23.86 12.87
N VAL A 185 -9.17 -23.35 11.90
CA VAL A 185 -9.67 -22.96 10.57
C VAL A 185 -9.63 -24.20 9.68
N GLU A 186 -10.70 -24.61 9.02
CA GLU A 186 -10.62 -25.73 8.06
C GLU A 186 -9.95 -25.29 6.74
N SER A 187 -9.27 -26.21 6.04
CA SER A 187 -8.65 -25.87 4.76
C SER A 187 -9.71 -25.50 3.72
N GLY A 188 -9.55 -24.35 3.07
CA GLY A 188 -10.54 -23.81 2.13
C GLY A 188 -11.77 -23.17 2.78
N GLU A 189 -11.79 -22.98 4.10
CA GLU A 189 -12.89 -22.33 4.80
C GLU A 189 -12.79 -20.80 4.72
N ARG A 190 -13.93 -20.13 4.54
CA ARG A 190 -14.01 -18.67 4.56
C ARG A 190 -14.09 -18.13 5.99
N VAL A 191 -12.97 -17.67 6.55
CA VAL A 191 -12.85 -17.27 7.97
C VAL A 191 -12.06 -15.98 8.12
N SER A 192 -12.56 -15.04 8.94
CA SER A 192 -11.84 -13.82 9.32
C SER A 192 -10.96 -14.07 10.56
N ILE A 193 -9.70 -13.66 10.48
CA ILE A 193 -8.74 -13.73 11.59
C ILE A 193 -9.17 -12.82 12.75
N GLU A 194 -9.71 -11.65 12.43
CA GLU A 194 -10.15 -10.62 13.38
C GLU A 194 -11.40 -11.04 14.16
N ARG A 195 -12.30 -11.80 13.51
CA ARG A 195 -13.61 -12.14 14.09
C ARG A 195 -13.66 -13.52 14.73
N MET A 196 -12.76 -14.42 14.35
CA MET A 196 -12.75 -15.80 14.85
C MET A 196 -11.43 -16.15 15.55
N VAL A 197 -10.32 -16.09 14.82
CA VAL A 197 -9.04 -16.62 15.30
C VAL A 197 -8.47 -15.79 16.45
N PHE A 198 -8.36 -14.48 16.31
CA PHE A 198 -7.84 -13.62 17.39
C PHE A 198 -8.71 -13.69 18.66
N PRO A 199 -10.05 -13.56 18.61
CA PRO A 199 -10.88 -13.77 19.79
C PRO A 199 -10.66 -15.13 20.47
N GLN A 200 -10.51 -16.21 19.70
CA GLN A 200 -10.21 -17.53 20.25
C GLN A 200 -8.84 -17.56 20.94
N LEU A 201 -7.79 -17.04 20.29
CA LEU A 201 -6.44 -16.98 20.87
C LEU A 201 -6.36 -16.09 22.11
N VAL A 202 -7.18 -15.04 22.21
CA VAL A 202 -7.34 -14.25 23.43
C VAL A 202 -7.92 -15.10 24.55
N SER A 203 -9.01 -15.81 24.29
CA SER A 203 -9.66 -16.70 25.25
C SER A 203 -8.70 -17.77 25.78
N ASP A 204 -7.87 -18.33 24.89
CA ASP A 204 -6.89 -19.37 25.23
C ASP A 204 -5.60 -18.81 25.87
N GLY A 205 -5.42 -17.48 25.86
CA GLY A 205 -4.23 -16.84 26.42
C GLY A 205 -2.97 -16.94 25.56
N HIS A 206 -3.14 -17.15 24.25
CA HIS A 206 -2.07 -17.34 23.29
C HIS A 206 -1.84 -16.15 22.36
N LEU A 207 -2.59 -15.05 22.52
CA LEU A 207 -2.40 -13.83 21.75
C LEU A 207 -1.62 -12.77 22.54
N PHE A 208 -0.52 -12.31 21.96
CA PHE A 208 0.30 -11.21 22.46
C PHE A 208 0.32 -10.08 21.44
N ALA A 209 0.78 -8.91 21.86
CA ALA A 209 0.91 -7.77 20.97
C ALA A 209 2.03 -6.84 21.41
N GLU A 210 2.65 -6.18 20.43
CA GLU A 210 3.76 -5.26 20.63
C GLU A 210 3.45 -3.90 20.02
N PRO A 211 3.49 -2.80 20.79
CA PRO A 211 3.25 -1.47 20.27
C PRO A 211 4.47 -0.90 19.55
N PHE A 212 4.22 -0.22 18.44
CA PHE A 212 5.22 0.52 17.68
C PHE A 212 4.86 1.99 17.57
N GLU A 213 5.90 2.82 17.64
CA GLU A 213 5.85 4.22 17.27
C GLU A 213 6.58 4.41 15.94
N GLY A 214 6.10 5.34 15.12
CA GLY A 214 6.69 5.62 13.82
C GLY A 214 5.65 5.85 12.74
N TYR A 215 6.10 5.86 11.49
CA TYR A 215 5.25 5.96 10.33
C TYR A 215 4.49 4.65 10.09
N TRP A 216 3.17 4.75 9.97
CA TRP A 216 2.29 3.67 9.56
C TRP A 216 1.12 4.22 8.77
N VAL A 217 0.74 3.51 7.71
CA VAL A 217 -0.44 3.84 6.93
C VAL A 217 -1.04 2.60 6.27
N ASP A 218 -2.36 2.44 6.39
CA ASP A 218 -3.18 1.66 5.45
C ASP A 218 -3.43 2.52 4.20
N ALA A 219 -2.74 2.21 3.10
CA ALA A 219 -2.86 2.96 1.84
C ALA A 219 -4.12 2.57 1.02
N GLY A 220 -5.08 1.89 1.62
CA GLY A 220 -6.27 1.35 0.97
C GLY A 220 -7.40 2.36 0.66
N THR A 221 -7.19 3.67 0.79
CA THR A 221 -8.14 4.73 0.39
C THR A 221 -7.47 5.76 -0.50
N VAL A 222 -8.23 6.49 -1.33
CA VAL A 222 -7.68 7.55 -2.21
C VAL A 222 -6.88 8.59 -1.42
N SER A 223 -7.43 9.09 -0.31
CA SER A 223 -6.75 10.10 0.52
C SER A 223 -5.45 9.57 1.12
N ASN A 224 -5.47 8.33 1.65
CA ASN A 224 -4.26 7.72 2.20
C ASN A 224 -3.25 7.43 1.09
N PHE A 225 -3.66 6.92 -0.07
CA PHE A 225 -2.76 6.68 -1.20
C PHE A 225 -2.09 7.97 -1.70
N TYR A 226 -2.87 9.05 -1.85
CA TYR A 226 -2.36 10.37 -2.25
C TYR A 226 -1.36 10.90 -1.22
N SER A 227 -1.77 11.04 0.04
CA SER A 227 -0.91 11.57 1.11
C SER A 227 0.34 10.73 1.33
N THR A 228 0.23 9.41 1.24
CA THR A 228 1.36 8.46 1.32
C THR A 228 2.33 8.67 0.16
N SER A 229 1.83 8.76 -1.07
CA SER A 229 2.67 9.03 -2.23
C SER A 229 3.41 10.37 -2.11
N MET A 230 2.72 11.41 -1.65
CA MET A 230 3.31 12.73 -1.40
C MET A 230 4.33 12.72 -0.26
N HIS A 231 4.08 11.94 0.79
CA HIS A 231 5.05 11.71 1.88
C HIS A 231 6.33 11.03 1.36
N PHE A 232 6.19 9.94 0.61
CA PHE A 232 7.33 9.24 0.01
C PHE A 232 8.07 10.09 -1.02
N ARG A 233 7.38 10.94 -1.79
CA ARG A 233 8.02 11.96 -2.65
C ARG A 233 8.99 12.82 -1.83
N ARG A 234 8.52 13.38 -0.71
CA ARG A 234 9.34 14.25 0.15
C ARG A 234 10.56 13.51 0.71
N ILE A 235 10.38 12.26 1.16
CA ILE A 235 11.50 11.43 1.64
C ILE A 235 12.53 11.21 0.54
N LEU A 236 12.08 10.79 -0.65
CA LEU A 236 12.99 10.49 -1.76
C LEU A 236 13.76 11.74 -2.20
N VAL A 237 13.07 12.87 -2.38
CA VAL A 237 13.73 14.15 -2.71
C VAL A 237 14.69 14.58 -1.60
N GLY A 238 14.26 14.52 -0.34
CA GLY A 238 15.07 14.95 0.82
C GLY A 238 16.34 14.12 0.99
N ALA A 239 16.24 12.79 0.83
CA ALA A 239 17.39 11.88 0.85
C ALA A 239 18.37 12.12 -0.32
N SER A 240 17.91 12.77 -1.39
CA SER A 240 18.69 13.02 -2.61
C SER A 240 19.59 14.26 -2.53
N GLY A 241 19.37 15.17 -1.58
CA GLY A 241 19.96 16.52 -1.64
C GLY A 241 19.68 17.25 -2.97
N GLY A 242 18.56 16.93 -3.65
CA GLY A 242 18.20 17.48 -4.96
C GLY A 242 18.79 16.77 -6.19
N SER A 243 19.46 15.61 -6.05
CA SER A 243 19.85 14.81 -7.23
C SER A 243 19.92 13.30 -6.92
N ILE A 244 18.84 12.57 -7.19
CA ILE A 244 18.85 11.11 -7.27
C ILE A 244 19.07 10.73 -8.74
N SER A 245 20.21 10.07 -8.97
CA SER A 245 20.40 9.08 -10.03
C SER A 245 20.46 7.72 -9.32
N SER A 246 19.37 7.30 -8.67
CA SER A 246 19.27 5.92 -8.20
C SER A 246 19.06 5.03 -9.41
N LYS A 247 19.51 3.79 -9.31
CA LYS A 247 19.39 2.77 -10.35
C LYS A 247 17.93 2.36 -10.66
N GLU A 248 16.93 3.03 -10.09
CA GLU A 248 15.51 2.79 -10.30
C GLU A 248 14.83 4.06 -10.85
N SER A 249 14.65 4.09 -12.18
CA SER A 249 13.57 4.72 -12.97
C SER A 249 13.15 6.19 -12.75
N LEU A 250 13.68 6.93 -11.79
CA LEU A 250 13.22 8.26 -11.40
C LEU A 250 14.35 9.29 -11.45
N LEU A 251 14.04 10.49 -11.96
CA LEU A 251 14.86 11.70 -11.94
C LEU A 251 14.28 12.66 -10.88
N VAL A 252 15.14 13.11 -9.97
CA VAL A 252 14.85 14.23 -9.08
C VAL A 252 15.63 15.43 -9.61
N GLY A 253 14.92 16.45 -10.10
CA GLY A 253 15.45 17.79 -10.31
C GLY A 253 16.44 18.01 -11.48
N LYS A 254 16.53 19.29 -11.85
CA LYS A 254 17.22 19.95 -12.98
C LYS A 254 17.04 19.31 -14.36
N LEU A 255 15.86 19.53 -14.91
CA LEU A 255 15.70 19.58 -16.37
C LEU A 255 16.53 20.75 -16.96
N PRO A 256 16.92 20.69 -18.25
CA PRO A 256 17.73 21.73 -18.92
C PRO A 256 17.13 23.15 -18.81
N LYS A 257 17.89 24.18 -19.21
CA LYS A 257 17.37 25.57 -19.25
C LYS A 257 16.04 25.64 -20.03
N GLY A 258 15.03 26.26 -19.41
CA GLY A 258 13.71 26.50 -20.03
C GLY A 258 12.53 25.96 -19.21
N TYR A 259 12.73 24.91 -18.41
CA TYR A 259 11.67 24.25 -17.64
C TYR A 259 11.41 24.89 -16.27
N THR A 260 10.13 24.91 -15.84
CA THR A 260 9.75 25.29 -14.46
C THR A 260 9.28 24.06 -13.69
N VAL A 261 10.24 23.28 -13.19
CA VAL A 261 9.98 22.13 -12.30
C VAL A 261 10.59 22.40 -10.95
N SER A 262 9.80 22.31 -9.87
CA SER A 262 10.31 22.52 -8.52
C SER A 262 11.30 21.42 -8.12
N GLU A 263 12.30 21.77 -7.31
CA GLU A 263 13.33 20.83 -6.83
C GLU A 263 12.76 19.68 -6.00
N ASP A 264 11.53 19.83 -5.52
CA ASP A 264 10.81 18.82 -4.78
C ASP A 264 9.83 17.99 -5.61
N SER A 265 9.79 18.13 -6.94
CA SER A 265 9.03 17.21 -7.80
C SER A 265 9.81 15.93 -8.11
N LEU A 266 9.09 14.82 -8.28
CA LEU A 266 9.64 13.52 -8.67
C LEU A 266 9.20 13.19 -10.09
N ILE A 267 10.14 13.04 -11.03
CA ILE A 267 9.83 12.87 -12.45
C ILE A 267 10.43 11.55 -12.95
N ALA A 268 9.63 10.65 -13.51
CA ALA A 268 10.17 9.43 -14.11
C ALA A 268 10.96 9.71 -15.40
N ARG A 269 11.91 8.81 -15.72
CA ARG A 269 12.92 9.04 -16.77
C ARG A 269 12.36 9.30 -18.17
N ASN A 270 11.24 8.66 -18.54
CA ASN A 270 10.68 8.78 -19.89
C ASN A 270 9.58 9.86 -20.01
N ALA A 271 9.43 10.71 -19.00
CA ALA A 271 8.47 11.81 -19.07
C ALA A 271 8.90 12.85 -20.13
N ARG A 272 7.95 13.29 -20.95
CA ARG A 272 8.13 14.33 -21.97
C ARG A 272 7.38 15.58 -21.53
N ILE A 273 8.13 16.62 -21.19
CA ILE A 273 7.59 17.85 -20.64
C ILE A 273 7.88 18.96 -21.66
N ALA A 274 6.89 19.81 -21.95
CA ALA A 274 7.05 21.01 -22.75
C ALA A 274 7.77 22.12 -21.95
N GLU A 275 8.55 22.97 -22.62
CA GLU A 275 9.36 24.00 -21.96
C GLU A 275 8.53 24.96 -21.10
N SER A 276 7.34 25.33 -21.56
CA SER A 276 6.43 26.24 -20.84
C SER A 276 5.56 25.58 -19.77
N ALA A 277 5.69 24.26 -19.55
CA ALA A 277 4.94 23.58 -18.51
C ALA A 277 5.50 23.88 -17.11
N VAL A 278 4.62 23.89 -16.10
CA VAL A 278 4.96 24.15 -14.70
C VAL A 278 4.59 22.95 -13.85
N ILE A 279 5.55 22.41 -13.10
CA ILE A 279 5.35 21.25 -12.23
C ILE A 279 5.88 21.58 -10.83
N LEU A 280 4.99 21.58 -9.85
CA LEU A 280 5.29 21.95 -8.47
C LEU A 280 4.88 20.82 -7.54
N ARG A 281 5.82 20.40 -6.67
CA ARG A 281 5.55 19.43 -5.58
C ARG A 281 4.87 18.14 -6.02
N SER A 282 5.04 17.72 -7.28
CA SER A 282 4.22 16.67 -7.89
C SER A 282 5.03 15.41 -8.20
N ILE A 283 4.31 14.31 -8.48
CA ILE A 283 4.87 13.03 -8.93
C ILE A 283 4.43 12.80 -10.36
N ILE A 284 5.38 12.64 -11.27
CA ILE A 284 5.14 12.39 -12.70
C ILE A 284 5.67 11.01 -13.06
N GLY A 285 4.75 10.14 -13.48
CA GLY A 285 4.98 8.74 -13.83
C GLY A 285 5.74 8.56 -15.15
N ASP A 286 6.05 7.29 -15.45
CA ASP A 286 6.84 6.91 -16.61
C ASP A 286 6.07 7.14 -17.92
N GLY A 287 6.74 7.71 -18.92
CA GLY A 287 6.14 7.94 -20.24
C GLY A 287 5.07 9.03 -20.28
N VAL A 288 4.83 9.76 -19.20
CA VAL A 288 3.88 10.86 -19.14
C VAL A 288 4.23 11.96 -20.14
N VAL A 289 3.22 12.56 -20.76
CA VAL A 289 3.36 13.72 -21.64
C VAL A 289 2.68 14.92 -21.00
N ILE A 290 3.41 16.03 -20.85
CA ILE A 290 2.88 17.30 -20.35
C ILE A 290 3.11 18.35 -21.43
N GLU A 291 2.02 18.88 -21.98
CA GLU A 291 2.07 19.83 -23.08
C GLU A 291 2.27 21.29 -22.61
N ALA A 292 2.37 22.19 -23.59
CA ALA A 292 2.71 23.58 -23.38
C ALA A 292 1.70 24.30 -22.46
N GLY A 293 2.21 25.06 -21.50
CA GLY A 293 1.40 25.87 -20.58
C GLY A 293 0.58 25.09 -19.56
N ALA A 294 0.66 23.76 -19.52
CA ALA A 294 0.03 22.97 -18.48
C ALA A 294 0.68 23.23 -17.11
N VAL A 295 -0.13 23.23 -16.05
CA VAL A 295 0.31 23.46 -14.66
C VAL A 295 -0.14 22.30 -13.79
N ILE A 296 0.81 21.69 -13.10
CA ILE A 296 0.58 20.55 -12.21
C ILE A 296 1.15 20.89 -10.85
N GLU A 297 0.30 20.94 -9.84
CA GLU A 297 0.66 21.36 -8.49
C GLU A 297 0.13 20.35 -7.47
N ASP A 298 0.98 19.94 -6.53
CA ASP A 298 0.64 18.97 -5.49
C ASP A 298 -0.16 17.77 -6.03
N SER A 299 0.27 17.14 -7.12
CA SER A 299 -0.54 16.14 -7.81
C SER A 299 0.26 14.91 -8.21
N ILE A 300 -0.46 13.83 -8.49
CA ILE A 300 0.09 12.57 -8.96
C ILE A 300 -0.41 12.33 -10.37
N VAL A 301 0.50 12.29 -11.34
CA VAL A 301 0.21 11.88 -12.72
C VAL A 301 0.86 10.53 -12.93
N MET A 302 0.05 9.48 -13.04
CA MET A 302 0.49 8.10 -13.18
C MET A 302 0.96 7.81 -14.61
N ASP A 303 1.39 6.58 -14.88
CA ASP A 303 2.20 6.27 -16.06
C ASP A 303 1.43 6.48 -17.37
N ARG A 304 2.13 6.95 -18.40
CA ARG A 304 1.62 7.13 -19.77
C ARG A 304 0.39 8.04 -19.90
N ALA A 305 0.05 8.79 -18.85
CA ALA A 305 -0.97 9.83 -18.95
C ALA A 305 -0.50 11.00 -19.82
N ILE A 306 -1.46 11.71 -20.40
CA ILE A 306 -1.25 12.90 -21.22
C ILE A 306 -1.99 14.05 -20.56
N VAL A 307 -1.28 15.14 -20.27
CA VAL A 307 -1.85 16.39 -19.79
C VAL A 307 -1.71 17.43 -20.89
N ALA A 308 -2.83 17.72 -21.55
CA ALA A 308 -2.83 18.60 -22.71
C ALA A 308 -2.68 20.08 -22.33
N SER A 309 -2.44 20.88 -23.36
CA SER A 309 -2.01 22.27 -23.23
C SER A 309 -2.94 23.11 -22.37
N TYR A 310 -2.36 24.00 -21.56
CA TYR A 310 -3.08 24.94 -20.67
C TYR A 310 -3.99 24.32 -19.61
N SER A 311 -3.94 23.01 -19.40
CA SER A 311 -4.68 22.34 -18.32
C SER A 311 -4.07 22.65 -16.96
N ARG A 312 -4.90 22.62 -15.91
CA ARG A 312 -4.47 22.80 -14.52
C ARG A 312 -4.89 21.61 -13.67
N ILE A 313 -3.93 20.98 -13.02
CA ILE A 313 -4.16 19.87 -12.10
C ILE A 313 -3.62 20.28 -10.73
N THR A 314 -4.47 20.26 -9.72
CA THR A 314 -4.11 20.66 -8.35
C THR A 314 -4.68 19.65 -7.36
N ASP A 315 -3.87 19.23 -6.38
CA ASP A 315 -4.29 18.30 -5.32
C ASP A 315 -5.00 17.05 -5.83
N SER A 316 -4.61 16.47 -6.98
CA SER A 316 -5.40 15.45 -7.68
C SER A 316 -4.57 14.27 -8.19
N ILE A 317 -5.27 13.20 -8.59
CA ILE A 317 -4.67 11.99 -9.16
C ILE A 317 -5.17 11.79 -10.59
N ILE A 318 -4.22 11.76 -11.54
CA ILE A 318 -4.45 11.34 -12.92
C ILE A 318 -3.92 9.93 -13.07
N GLY A 319 -4.80 8.98 -13.34
CA GLY A 319 -4.52 7.55 -13.45
C GLY A 319 -3.73 7.18 -14.70
N ASP A 320 -3.32 5.92 -14.77
CA ASP A 320 -2.54 5.41 -15.89
C ASP A 320 -3.30 5.60 -17.21
N GLU A 321 -2.58 6.04 -18.25
CA GLU A 321 -3.10 6.18 -19.62
C GLU A 321 -4.31 7.13 -19.77
N VAL A 322 -4.55 8.00 -18.78
CA VAL A 322 -5.58 9.04 -18.88
C VAL A 322 -5.09 10.19 -19.76
N GLU A 323 -5.96 10.63 -20.67
CA GLU A 323 -5.77 11.87 -21.43
C GLU A 323 -6.63 12.98 -20.83
N VAL A 324 -5.98 14.01 -20.30
CA VAL A 324 -6.63 15.24 -19.83
C VAL A 324 -6.66 16.23 -21.01
N PRO A 325 -7.85 16.59 -21.53
CA PRO A 325 -7.97 17.49 -22.68
C PRO A 325 -7.48 18.92 -22.38
N PRO A 326 -7.28 19.75 -23.42
CA PRO A 326 -6.79 21.11 -23.23
C PRO A 326 -7.71 21.97 -22.36
N GLU A 327 -7.11 22.92 -21.64
CA GLU A 327 -7.81 23.91 -20.81
C GLU A 327 -8.65 23.32 -19.66
N THR A 328 -8.52 22.02 -19.37
CA THR A 328 -9.26 21.34 -18.31
C THR A 328 -8.67 21.66 -16.93
N ILE A 329 -9.53 21.83 -15.94
CA ILE A 329 -9.17 22.08 -14.53
C ILE A 329 -9.59 20.87 -13.70
N VAL A 330 -8.64 20.29 -12.95
CA VAL A 330 -8.86 19.14 -12.06
C VAL A 330 -8.34 19.50 -10.66
N GLU A 331 -9.22 19.50 -9.66
CA GLU A 331 -8.91 20.00 -8.31
C GLU A 331 -9.60 19.20 -7.17
N GLU A 332 -9.25 19.55 -5.93
CA GLU A 332 -9.88 19.05 -4.69
C GLU A 332 -9.89 17.52 -4.55
N LEU A 333 -8.75 16.86 -4.76
CA LEU A 333 -8.62 15.39 -4.68
C LEU A 333 -9.52 14.66 -5.67
N SER A 334 -9.66 15.24 -6.86
CA SER A 334 -10.25 14.54 -7.99
C SER A 334 -9.36 13.37 -8.44
N VAL A 335 -10.00 12.30 -8.88
CA VAL A 335 -9.35 11.08 -9.38
C VAL A 335 -9.90 10.77 -10.77
N LEU A 336 -9.05 10.90 -11.78
CA LEU A 336 -9.34 10.43 -13.13
C LEU A 336 -8.64 9.11 -13.34
N ALA A 337 -9.33 8.11 -13.88
CA ALA A 337 -8.74 6.82 -14.23
C ALA A 337 -9.10 6.44 -15.67
N LEU A 338 -8.43 5.40 -16.19
CA LEU A 338 -8.63 4.92 -17.55
C LEU A 338 -10.12 4.73 -17.88
N GLY A 339 -10.52 5.26 -19.04
CA GLY A 339 -11.91 5.25 -19.49
C GLY A 339 -12.74 6.44 -18.97
N CYS A 340 -12.12 7.45 -18.35
CA CYS A 340 -12.80 8.71 -18.10
C CYS A 340 -13.13 9.42 -19.42
N ASP A 341 -14.35 9.94 -19.53
CA ASP A 341 -14.81 10.75 -20.65
C ASP A 341 -14.97 12.19 -20.15
N ILE A 342 -14.06 13.05 -20.55
CA ILE A 342 -13.97 14.45 -20.12
C ILE A 342 -13.74 15.33 -21.34
N GLY A 343 -14.42 16.48 -21.40
CA GLY A 343 -14.28 17.46 -22.46
C GLY A 343 -13.18 18.50 -22.20
N ALA A 344 -12.77 19.18 -23.27
CA ALA A 344 -11.88 20.34 -23.18
C ALA A 344 -12.55 21.51 -22.44
N GLY A 345 -11.77 22.21 -21.61
CA GLY A 345 -12.25 23.35 -20.81
C GLY A 345 -13.14 22.97 -19.62
N GLU A 346 -13.33 21.68 -19.34
CA GLU A 346 -14.13 21.25 -18.18
C GLU A 346 -13.44 21.55 -16.84
N ARG A 347 -14.24 21.68 -15.79
CA ARG A 347 -13.76 21.83 -14.40
C ARG A 347 -14.30 20.71 -13.54
N LEU A 348 -13.39 19.94 -12.96
CA LEU A 348 -13.66 18.77 -12.13
C LEU A 348 -13.10 19.03 -10.73
N SER A 349 -13.95 18.91 -9.71
CA SER A 349 -13.60 19.20 -8.32
C SER A 349 -14.18 18.13 -7.39
N GLY A 350 -13.31 17.44 -6.64
CA GLY A 350 -13.69 16.34 -5.74
C GLY A 350 -14.31 15.11 -6.41
N GLN A 351 -14.12 14.92 -7.71
CA GLN A 351 -14.80 13.87 -8.49
C GLN A 351 -13.95 12.62 -8.67
N LYS A 352 -14.59 11.46 -8.81
CA LYS A 352 -13.95 10.19 -9.17
C LYS A 352 -14.55 9.71 -10.49
N ILE A 353 -13.73 9.60 -11.53
CA ILE A 353 -14.19 9.30 -12.90
C ILE A 353 -13.33 8.19 -13.52
N PRO A 354 -13.93 7.14 -14.10
CA PRO A 354 -15.36 6.81 -14.06
C PRO A 354 -15.84 6.50 -12.63
N SER A 355 -17.16 6.57 -12.40
CA SER A 355 -17.77 6.33 -11.08
C SER A 355 -17.89 4.86 -10.69
#